data_AF-A0A497LWQ4-F1
#
_entry.id   AF-A0A497LWQ4-F1
#
_cell.length_a   1.000
_cell.length_b   1.000
_cell.length_c   1.000
_cell.angle_alpha   90.00
_cell.angle_beta   90.00
_cell.angle_gamma   90.00
#
_symmetry.space_group_name_H-M   'P 1'
#
loop_
_entity.id
_entity.type
_entity.pdbx_description
1 polymer ?
#
loop_
_entity_poly.entity_id
_entity_poly.type
_entity_poly.pdbx_seq_one_letter_code
_entity_poly.pdbx_strand_id
1 'polypeptide(L)' 'MKLMPRGRRMRLITVHFPDWMIEAIEQAKDKMGLYSKSDFIRYAVREMLMEVLKDETHRS' A
#
# COMPACT_ATOMS: atom_id res chain seq x y z
N MET A 1 -20.96 8.33 -17.03
CA MET A 1 -19.80 7.82 -17.80
C MET A 1 -18.70 7.47 -16.80
N LYS A 2 -18.45 6.18 -16.56
CA LYS A 2 -17.48 5.71 -15.54
C LYS A 2 -16.07 5.98 -16.09
N LEU A 3 -15.33 6.91 -15.49
CA LEU A 3 -13.93 7.18 -15.84
C LEU A 3 -13.12 5.90 -15.59
N MET A 4 -12.90 5.10 -16.62
CA MET A 4 -11.92 4.01 -16.54
C MET A 4 -10.54 4.68 -16.42
N PRO A 5 -9.72 4.35 -15.40
CA PRO A 5 -8.44 5.00 -15.22
C PRO A 5 -7.57 4.75 -16.46
N ARG A 6 -7.08 5.84 -17.08
CA ARG A 6 -6.05 5.80 -18.12
C ARG A 6 -4.93 4.87 -17.64
N GLY A 7 -4.49 3.96 -18.51
CA GLY A 7 -3.68 2.78 -18.19
C GLY A 7 -2.73 2.93 -16.99
N ARG A 8 -2.78 1.99 -16.05
CA ARG A 8 -1.94 1.97 -14.85
C ARG A 8 -0.47 1.93 -15.25
N ARG A 9 0.19 3.09 -15.29
CA ARG A 9 1.64 3.17 -15.49
C ARG A 9 2.32 2.87 -14.16
N MET A 10 3.00 1.73 -14.08
CA MET A 10 3.81 1.40 -12.92
C MET A 10 4.98 2.38 -12.82
N ARG A 11 5.25 2.86 -11.59
CA ARG A 11 6.39 3.74 -11.27
C ARG A 11 7.17 3.09 -10.13
N LEU A 12 8.49 3.12 -10.24
CA LEU A 12 9.37 2.70 -9.15
C LEU A 12 9.56 3.87 -8.18
N ILE A 13 9.41 3.60 -6.89
CA ILE A 13 9.63 4.56 -5.81
C ILE A 13 10.63 3.93 -4.85
N THR A 14 11.60 4.72 -4.40
CA THR A 14 12.55 4.31 -3.36
C THR A 14 12.13 4.97 -2.06
N VAL A 15 12.06 4.17 -0.99
CA VAL A 15 11.70 4.63 0.36
C VAL A 15 12.73 4.07 1.34
N HIS A 16 12.99 4.82 2.40
CA HIS A 16 13.88 4.39 3.47
C HIS A 16 13.06 3.84 4.62
N PHE A 17 13.39 2.64 5.08
CA PHE A 17 12.88 2.05 6.31
C PHE A 17 14.05 1.65 7.22
N PRO A 18 13.91 1.76 8.54
CA PRO A 18 14.79 1.10 9.49
C PRO A 18 14.88 -0.41 9.23
N ASP A 19 16.02 -1.02 9.49
CA ASP A 19 16.25 -2.45 9.23
C ASP A 19 15.23 -3.36 9.91
N TRP A 20 14.90 -3.06 11.18
CA TRP A 20 13.89 -3.82 11.92
C TRP A 20 12.51 -3.80 11.24
N MET A 21 12.17 -2.72 10.54
CA MET A 21 10.92 -2.65 9.78
C MET A 21 10.99 -3.49 8.51
N ILE A 22 12.14 -3.52 7.83
CA ILE A 22 12.34 -4.37 6.66
C ILE A 22 12.16 -5.84 7.03
N GLU A 23 12.72 -6.26 8.16
CA GLU A 23 12.54 -7.62 8.71
C GLU A 23 11.08 -7.91 9.05
N ALA A 24 10.40 -6.97 9.72
CA ALA A 24 8.98 -7.11 10.05
C ALA A 24 8.10 -7.20 8.79
N ILE A 25 8.40 -6.42 7.75
CA ILE A 25 7.71 -6.47 6.45
C ILE A 25 7.87 -7.83 5.80
N GLU A 26 9.07 -8.41 5.85
CA GLU A 26 9.33 -9.75 5.28
C GLU A 26 8.48 -10.81 6.00
N GLN A 27 8.46 -10.81 7.34
CA GLN A 27 7.66 -11.74 8.12
C GLN A 27 6.14 -11.55 7.89
N ALA A 28 5.68 -10.31 7.80
CA ALA A 28 4.28 -10.00 7.54
C ALA A 28 3.86 -10.44 6.13
N LYS A 29 4.70 -10.20 5.13
CA LYS A 29 4.51 -10.67 3.75
C LYS A 29 4.31 -12.18 3.71
N ASP A 30 5.17 -12.94 4.41
CA ASP A 30 5.09 -14.41 4.45
C ASP A 30 3.81 -14.90 5.13
N LYS A 31 3.46 -14.32 6.29
CA LYS A 31 2.22 -14.64 7.01
C LYS A 31 0.96 -14.37 6.19
N MET A 32 0.99 -13.34 5.34
CA MET A 32 -0.12 -12.96 4.47
C MET A 32 -0.13 -13.70 3.13
N GLY A 33 0.86 -14.56 2.85
CA GLY A 33 0.98 -15.26 1.57
C GLY A 33 1.23 -14.33 0.38
N LEU A 34 1.90 -13.19 0.60
CA LEU A 34 2.16 -12.20 -0.42
C LEU A 34 3.47 -12.50 -1.18
N TYR A 35 3.47 -12.19 -2.48
CA TYR A 35 4.57 -12.55 -3.37
C TYR A 35 5.81 -11.68 -3.17
N SER A 36 5.64 -10.40 -2.87
CA SER A 36 6.75 -9.44 -2.74
C SER A 36 6.52 -8.41 -1.62
N LYS A 37 7.62 -7.81 -1.13
CA LYS A 37 7.55 -6.66 -0.21
C LYS A 37 6.72 -5.52 -0.79
N SER A 38 6.81 -5.31 -2.11
CA SER A 38 6.02 -4.32 -2.84
C SER A 38 4.51 -4.60 -2.78
N ASP A 39 4.09 -5.87 -2.74
CA ASP A 39 2.67 -6.22 -2.58
C ASP A 39 2.18 -5.86 -1.18
N PHE A 40 2.98 -6.17 -0.15
CA PHE A 40 2.69 -5.78 1.23
C PHE A 40 2.57 -4.26 1.37
N ILE A 41 3.55 -3.50 0.87
CA ILE A 41 3.54 -2.04 0.93
C ILE A 41 2.33 -1.47 0.18
N ARG A 42 1.99 -2.01 -1.00
CA ARG A 42 0.79 -1.58 -1.75
C ARG A 42 -0.50 -1.84 -0.97
N TYR A 43 -0.61 -2.97 -0.29
CA TYR A 43 -1.74 -3.29 0.59
C TYR A 43 -1.82 -2.29 1.75
N ALA A 44 -0.73 -2.11 2.50
CA ALA A 44 -0.68 -1.21 3.65
C ALA A 44 -1.02 0.25 3.28
N VAL A 45 -0.44 0.75 2.18
CA VAL A 45 -0.74 2.11 1.68
C VAL A 45 -2.21 2.23 1.27
N ARG A 46 -2.79 1.20 0.64
CA ARG A 46 -4.21 1.22 0.28
C ARG A 46 -5.10 1.29 1.52
N GLU A 47 -4.86 0.45 2.52
CA GLU A 47 -5.67 0.45 3.75
C GLU A 47 -5.59 1.81 4.46
N MET A 48 -4.38 2.36 4.63
CA MET A 48 -4.21 3.70 5.20
C MET A 48 -4.94 4.79 4.41
N LEU A 49 -4.82 4.79 3.07
CA LEU A 49 -5.53 5.76 2.23
C LEU A 49 -7.05 5.62 2.35
N MET A 50 -7.56 4.39 2.45
CA MET A 50 -9.00 4.15 2.62
C MET A 50 -9.50 4.63 3.98
N GLU A 51 -8.71 4.48 5.04
CA GLU A 51 -9.03 5.03 6.37
C GLU A 51 -9.07 6.56 6.33
N VAL A 52 -8.00 7.19 5.84
CA VAL A 52 -7.89 8.66 5.75
C VAL A 52 -9.02 9.26 4.92
N LEU A 53 -9.29 8.71 3.74
CA LEU A 53 -10.33 9.25 2.84
C LEU A 53 -11.76 8.98 3.34
N LYS A 54 -11.98 7.87 4.06
CA LYS A 54 -13.28 7.60 4.70
C LYS A 54 -13.57 8.59 5.82
N ASP A 55 -12.56 8.96 6.61
CA ASP A 55 -12.71 9.95 7.68
C ASP A 55 -13.06 11.34 7.14
N GLU A 56 -12.52 11.73 5.98
CA GLU A 56 -12.87 13.00 5.31
C GLU A 56 -14.33 13.03 4.81
N THR A 57 -14.87 11.88 4.39
CA THR A 57 -16.23 11.76 3.87
C THR A 57 -17.30 11.92 4.97
N HIS A 58 -16.96 11.65 6.24
CA HIS A 58 -17.88 11.80 7.38
C HIS A 58 -17.78 13.16 8.08
N ARG A 59 -16.82 14.00 7.69
CA ARG A 59 -16.62 15.36 8.24
C ARG A 59 -17.12 16.48 7.31
N SER A 60 -17.61 16.14 6.12
CA SER A 60 -18.11 17.08 5.10
C SER A 60 -19.63 17.09 5.03
#